data_AF-A0A1H6WRI4-F1
#
_entry.id   AF-A0A1H6WRI4-F1
#
_cell.length_a   1.000
_cell.length_b   1.000
_cell.length_c   1.000
_cell.angle_alpha   90.00
_cell.angle_beta   90.00
_cell.angle_gamma   90.00
#
_symmetry.space_group_name_H-M   'P 1'
#
loop_
_entity.id
_entity.type
_entity.pdbx_description
1 polymer ?
#
loop_
_entity_poly.entity_id
_entity_poly.type
_entity_poly.pdbx_seq_one_letter_code
_entity_poly.pdbx_strand_id
1 'polypeptide(L)'
;MQTNDSGAAPASAALRLDQLPNNQWATVLDVARPDGADDRELVLRLTEIGFVPGEAVRIVASGLPGREPLAVRLGHTTFALRRHEAALIHVTPGAANHG
;
A
#
# COMPACT_ATOMS: atom_id res chain seq x y z
N MET A 1 16.52 -28.11 23.68
CA MET A 1 17.39 -27.70 22.57
C MET A 1 16.51 -27.44 21.36
N GLN A 2 16.27 -26.18 21.00
CA GLN A 2 15.72 -25.83 19.69
C GLN A 2 16.31 -24.45 19.34
N THR A 3 17.50 -24.47 18.75
CA THR A 3 18.11 -23.31 18.12
C THR A 3 17.52 -23.21 16.74
N ASN A 4 16.61 -22.26 16.52
CA ASN A 4 16.39 -21.76 15.17
C ASN A 4 16.73 -20.27 15.16
N ASP A 5 18.04 -20.05 15.14
CA ASP A 5 18.62 -18.83 14.59
C ASP A 5 18.08 -18.68 13.16
N SER A 6 17.28 -17.64 12.95
CA SER A 6 16.91 -17.19 11.61
C SER A 6 17.29 -15.73 11.54
N GLY A 7 18.57 -15.51 11.27
CA GLY A 7 19.04 -14.28 10.67
C GLY A 7 18.37 -14.08 9.32
N ALA A 8 17.16 -13.54 9.32
CA ALA A 8 16.64 -12.82 8.17
C ALA A 8 17.29 -11.43 8.21
N ALA A 9 18.09 -11.09 7.19
CA ALA A 9 18.37 -9.71 6.82
C ALA A 9 17.08 -8.87 6.95
N PRO A 10 17.11 -7.57 7.27
CA PRO A 10 15.89 -6.81 7.47
C PRO A 10 15.07 -6.82 6.17
N ALA A 11 14.17 -7.79 6.06
CA ALA A 11 13.16 -7.85 5.04
C ALA A 11 12.27 -6.69 5.42
N SER A 12 12.43 -5.58 4.71
CA SER A 12 11.61 -4.39 4.88
C SER A 12 10.16 -4.86 5.00
N ALA A 13 9.61 -4.79 6.21
CA ALA A 13 8.38 -5.50 6.54
C ALA A 13 7.27 -5.00 5.62
N ALA A 14 6.60 -5.93 4.93
CA ALA A 14 5.43 -5.59 4.14
C ALA A 14 4.36 -4.99 5.06
N LEU A 15 3.93 -3.78 4.76
CA LEU A 15 2.88 -3.06 5.45
C LEU A 15 1.68 -2.89 4.52
N ARG A 16 0.51 -2.62 5.08
CA ARG A 16 -0.63 -2.15 4.29
C ARG A 16 -0.48 -0.67 4.01
N LEU A 17 -0.96 -0.21 2.86
CA LEU A 17 -0.88 1.20 2.48
C LEU A 17 -1.62 2.09 3.49
N ASP A 18 -2.73 1.64 4.10
CA ASP A 18 -3.46 2.43 5.11
C ASP A 18 -2.68 2.66 6.41
N GLN A 19 -1.66 1.85 6.66
CA GLN A 19 -0.78 1.93 7.83
C GLN A 19 0.49 2.75 7.56
N LEU A 20 0.73 3.15 6.30
CA LEU A 20 1.88 3.95 5.94
C LEU A 20 1.75 5.36 6.55
N PRO A 21 2.80 5.93 7.15
CA PRO A 21 2.77 7.31 7.62
C PRO A 21 2.52 8.31 6.48
N ASN A 22 1.84 9.41 6.80
CA ASN A 22 1.69 10.51 5.86
C ASN A 22 3.05 11.02 5.38
N ASN A 23 3.08 11.46 4.13
CA ASN A 23 4.26 11.97 3.44
C ASN A 23 5.40 10.96 3.25
N GLN A 24 5.17 9.67 3.49
CA GLN A 24 6.16 8.63 3.27
C GLN A 24 5.94 7.95 1.92
N TRP A 25 7.05 7.71 1.20
CA TRP A 25 7.06 6.91 -0.02
C TRP A 25 7.25 5.42 0.31
N ALA A 26 6.57 4.58 -0.45
CA ALA A 26 6.66 3.14 -0.39
C ALA A 26 6.59 2.54 -1.81
N THR A 27 7.00 1.29 -1.94
CA THR A 27 6.88 0.53 -3.19
C THR A 27 5.73 -0.45 -3.05
N VAL A 28 4.81 -0.49 -4.01
CA VAL A 28 3.72 -1.47 -4.06
C VAL A 28 4.33 -2.87 -4.24
N LEU A 29 3.89 -3.80 -3.40
CA LEU A 29 4.28 -5.21 -3.47
C LEU A 29 3.25 -6.03 -4.24
N ASP A 30 1.99 -5.91 -3.84
CA ASP A 30 0.84 -6.57 -4.44
C ASP A 30 -0.47 -5.95 -3.93
N VAL A 31 -1.58 -6.42 -4.51
CA VAL A 31 -2.94 -6.10 -4.04
C VAL A 31 -3.61 -7.40 -3.61
N ALA A 32 -4.03 -7.46 -2.35
CA ALA A 32 -4.75 -8.56 -1.76
C ALA A 32 -6.06 -8.82 -2.52
N ARG A 33 -6.44 -10.10 -2.66
CA ARG A 33 -7.67 -10.52 -3.33
C ARG A 33 -8.60 -11.18 -2.32
N PRO A 34 -9.56 -10.45 -1.74
CA PRO A 34 -10.59 -11.04 -0.91
C PRO A 34 -11.53 -11.93 -1.74
N ASP A 35 -12.19 -12.88 -1.10
CA ASP A 35 -13.13 -13.79 -1.76
C ASP A 35 -14.49 -13.15 -2.12
N GLY A 36 -14.76 -11.93 -1.67
CA GLY A 36 -15.98 -11.18 -1.97
C GLY A 36 -16.09 -10.75 -3.43
N ALA A 37 -17.31 -10.79 -3.99
CA ALA A 37 -17.54 -10.41 -5.40
C ALA A 37 -17.27 -8.91 -5.64
N ASP A 38 -17.73 -8.02 -4.75
CA ASP A 38 -17.44 -6.58 -4.78
C ASP A 38 -15.94 -6.29 -4.66
N ASP A 39 -15.23 -7.04 -3.81
CA ASP A 39 -13.79 -6.86 -3.62
C ASP A 39 -12.98 -7.20 -4.87
N ARG A 40 -13.44 -8.17 -5.68
CA ARG A 40 -12.77 -8.54 -6.92
C ARG A 40 -12.82 -7.41 -7.95
N GLU A 41 -13.95 -6.73 -8.09
CA GLU A 41 -14.08 -5.56 -8.97
C GLU A 41 -13.20 -4.42 -8.48
N LEU A 42 -13.18 -4.17 -7.17
CA LEU A 42 -12.29 -3.18 -6.58
C LEU A 42 -10.82 -3.46 -6.88
N VAL A 43 -10.35 -4.70 -6.70
CA VAL A 43 -8.96 -5.08 -6.98
C VAL A 43 -8.61 -4.90 -8.45
N LEU A 44 -9.52 -5.25 -9.37
CA LEU A 44 -9.35 -4.99 -10.80
C LEU A 44 -9.16 -3.50 -11.05
N ARG A 45 -10.04 -2.66 -10.51
CA ARG A 45 -9.97 -1.21 -10.66
C ARG A 45 -8.67 -0.62 -10.09
N LEU A 46 -8.23 -1.08 -8.92
CA LEU A 46 -6.95 -0.65 -8.33
C LEU A 46 -5.78 -1.00 -9.24
N THR A 47 -5.80 -2.20 -9.84
CA THR A 47 -4.78 -2.66 -10.78
C THR A 47 -4.79 -1.81 -12.06
N GLU A 48 -5.97 -1.51 -12.62
CA GLU A 48 -6.13 -0.67 -13.82
C GLU A 48 -5.65 0.77 -13.61
N ILE A 49 -5.81 1.30 -12.40
CA ILE A 49 -5.29 2.62 -12.01
C ILE A 49 -3.75 2.62 -11.92
N GLY A 50 -3.15 1.44 -11.72
CA GLY A 50 -1.69 1.26 -11.67
C GLY A 50 -1.14 0.86 -10.31
N PHE A 51 -1.97 0.41 -9.35
CA PHE A 51 -1.47 -0.19 -8.12
C PHE A 51 -0.93 -1.59 -8.41
N VAL A 52 0.25 -1.65 -9.05
CA VAL A 52 0.92 -2.89 -9.46
C VAL A 52 2.28 -3.02 -8.79
N PRO A 53 2.81 -4.25 -8.65
CA PRO A 53 4.10 -4.48 -8.01
C PRO A 53 5.23 -3.65 -8.64
N GLY A 54 6.03 -2.99 -7.80
CA GLY A 54 7.15 -2.14 -8.21
C GLY A 54 6.82 -0.65 -8.35
N GLU A 55 5.53 -0.28 -8.36
CA GLU A 55 5.14 1.12 -8.46
C GLU A 55 5.37 1.89 -7.16
N ALA A 56 5.81 3.14 -7.30
CA ALA A 56 6.03 4.01 -6.15
C ALA A 56 4.73 4.72 -5.76
N VAL A 57 4.39 4.61 -4.48
CA VAL A 57 3.18 5.16 -3.89
C VAL A 57 3.52 5.99 -2.65
N ARG A 58 2.74 7.04 -2.39
CA ARG A 58 2.88 7.86 -1.19
C ARG A 58 1.54 8.28 -0.64
N ILE A 59 1.38 8.25 0.68
CA ILE A 59 0.27 8.98 1.30
C ILE A 59 0.61 10.48 1.29
N VAL A 60 -0.20 11.27 0.60
CA VAL A 60 -0.10 12.73 0.60
C VAL A 60 -0.70 13.29 1.87
N ALA A 61 -1.89 12.79 2.24
CA ALA A 61 -2.56 13.14 3.47
C ALA A 61 -3.56 12.05 3.86
N SER A 62 -3.60 11.68 5.13
CA SER A 62 -4.77 11.05 5.72
C SER A 62 -5.79 12.14 6.03
N GLY A 63 -7.05 11.97 5.63
CA GLY A 63 -8.12 12.86 6.06
C GLY A 63 -8.18 13.00 7.59
N LEU A 64 -8.86 14.05 8.09
CA LEU A 64 -9.01 14.28 9.53
C LEU A 64 -9.43 12.98 10.25
N PRO A 65 -9.04 12.77 11.52
CA PRO A 65 -9.54 11.63 12.28
C PRO A 65 -11.09 11.57 12.21
N GLY A 66 -11.63 10.49 11.64
CA GLY A 66 -13.07 10.32 11.35
C GLY A 66 -13.54 10.69 9.93
N ARG A 67 -12.64 11.19 9.07
CA ARG A 67 -12.89 11.47 7.64
C ARG A 67 -11.95 10.67 6.76
N GLU A 68 -12.48 9.61 6.18
CA GLU A 68 -11.99 9.06 4.91
C GLU A 68 -12.38 10.03 3.78
N PRO A 69 -11.64 10.10 2.66
CA PRO A 69 -10.60 9.17 2.17
C PRO A 69 -9.14 9.59 2.46
N LEU A 70 -8.22 8.65 2.23
CA LEU A 70 -6.76 8.85 2.17
C LEU A 70 -6.38 9.40 0.79
N ALA A 71 -5.65 10.52 0.75
CA ALA A 71 -5.06 11.04 -0.48
C ALA A 71 -3.74 10.31 -0.75
N VAL A 72 -3.71 9.53 -1.82
CA VAL A 72 -2.59 8.68 -2.22
C VAL A 72 -2.07 9.12 -3.57
N ARG A 73 -0.76 9.37 -3.66
CA ARG A 73 -0.09 9.67 -4.92
C ARG A 73 0.55 8.40 -5.48
N LEU A 74 0.29 8.14 -6.75
CA LEU A 74 0.86 7.05 -7.55
C LEU A 74 1.43 7.68 -8.82
N GLY A 75 2.75 7.63 -8.98
CA GLY A 75 3.46 8.41 -10.00
C GLY A 75 3.11 9.91 -9.90
N HIS A 76 2.49 10.47 -10.96
CA HIS A 76 2.08 11.88 -11.02
C HIS A 76 0.61 12.13 -10.67
N THR A 77 -0.16 11.09 -10.36
CA THR A 77 -1.61 11.20 -10.14
C THR A 77 -1.92 11.03 -8.66
N THR A 78 -2.90 11.80 -8.15
CA THR A 78 -3.39 11.66 -6.77
C THR A 78 -4.79 11.09 -6.77
N PHE A 79 -4.98 10.00 -6.04
CA PHE A 79 -6.22 9.27 -5.87
C PHE A 79 -6.73 9.40 -4.44
N ALA A 80 -8.04 9.36 -4.28
CA ALA A 80 -8.69 9.29 -2.98
C ALA A 80 -9.10 7.84 -2.72
N LEU A 81 -8.37 7.15 -1.84
CA LEU A 81 -8.68 5.78 -1.45
C LEU A 81 -9.37 5.75 -0.09
N ARG A 82 -10.44 4.99 0.05
CA ARG A 82 -10.98 4.64 1.37
C ARG A 82 -9.97 3.78 2.11
N ARG A 83 -10.03 3.77 3.44
CA ARG A 83 -9.10 2.99 4.27
C ARG A 83 -9.18 1.50 3.95
N HIS A 84 -10.38 0.97 3.69
CA HIS A 84 -10.53 -0.44 3.33
C HIS A 84 -9.91 -0.77 1.96
N GLU A 85 -9.96 0.16 0.99
CA GLU A 85 -9.31 -0.02 -0.32
C GLU A 85 -7.77 0.00 -0.15
N ALA A 86 -7.25 0.96 0.62
CA ALA A 86 -5.83 1.04 0.93
C ALA A 86 -5.32 -0.16 1.77
N ALA A 87 -6.18 -0.76 2.58
CA ALA A 87 -5.84 -1.94 3.38
C ALA A 87 -5.64 -3.22 2.54
N LEU A 88 -6.06 -3.20 1.26
CA LEU A 88 -5.81 -4.27 0.28
C LEU A 88 -4.44 -4.13 -0.40
N ILE A 89 -3.80 -2.96 -0.36
CA ILE A 89 -2.54 -2.72 -1.05
C ILE A 89 -1.39 -2.98 -0.08
N HIS A 90 -0.55 -3.96 -0.35
CA HIS A 90 0.68 -4.15 0.42
C HIS A 90 1.83 -3.37 -0.19
N VAL A 91 2.65 -2.81 0.68
CA VAL A 91 3.75 -1.93 0.31
C VAL A 91 4.96 -2.20 1.18
N THR A 92 6.13 -1.86 0.65
CA THR A 92 7.37 -1.79 1.40
C THR A 92 7.78 -0.34 1.58
N PRO A 93 7.96 0.15 2.82
CA PRO A 93 8.48 1.50 3.07
C PRO A 93 9.81 1.75 2.37
N GLY A 94 9.97 2.95 1.82
CA GLY A 94 11.12 3.29 0.98
C GLY A 94 10.83 2.95 -0.48
N ALA A 95 10.51 3.97 -1.26
CA ALA A 95 10.55 3.86 -2.71
C ALA A 95 12.01 4.03 -3.16
N ALA A 96 12.57 3.02 -3.82
CA ALA A 96 13.99 3.00 -4.20
C ALA A 96 14.39 4.18 -5.11
N ASN A 97 13.42 4.81 -5.82
CA ASN A 97 13.73 5.75 -6.91
C ASN A 97 12.80 6.98 -7.00
N HIS A 98 12.00 7.33 -5.98
CA HIS A 98 11.04 8.44 -6.11
C HIS A 98 11.25 9.56 -5.07
N GLY A 99 11.56 10.76 -5.58
CA GLY A 99 11.50 12.05 -4.87
C GLY A 99 10.13 12.68 -5.04
#